data_AF-A0A7C2L8V3-F1
#
_entry.id   AF-A0A7C2L8V3-F1
#
_cell.length_a   1.000
_cell.length_b   1.000
_cell.length_c   1.000
_cell.angle_alpha   90.00
_cell.angle_beta   90.00
_cell.angle_gamma   90.00
#
_symmetry.space_group_name_H-M   'P 1'
#
loop_
_entity.id
_entity.type
_entity.pdbx_description
1 polymer ?
#
loop_
_entity_poly.entity_id
_entity_poly.type
_entity_poly.pdbx_seq_one_letter_code
_entity_poly.pdbx_strand_id
1 'polypeptide(L)'
;MEVSLSYVRRVLDEAYERLSSVYLSTSVLGPVRLYSAKSVEDREFWALFCALVDFQVPVVSVLNPMLTGLAQHVERRGLSFLDLVHDTGLAAEVLREFEWSSPKGRRRGFTHRFVKIEDVVELLAAFRRFGGLYGSLGSFVKESYARHAGDREPMEGVLADLLGALRECGGRSPLVPKGAGSALKRFNLFFRWLVRPYPDLGLWAFIDRRHLLVSLDEGLRRVLARAFGLHVPLDRRGVLEATRFLRRVNPEDPVKYDYVLSRVSIMGYCARDLARSQCCMCPLASVCLSSRLPKQVEARPLSKGEMEILEDFLRLRGEDFDRVVTEYPLGRFSADALLHAKGCTEYVVEVERELNYAAIGQAITYRYLYYRHSGRLAKPMIVCRKASRELAEAAQLEQGIEVVEVPAAQR
;
A
#
# COMPACT_ATOMS: atom_id res chain seq x y z
N MET A 1 -22.44 -7.40 -9.91
CA MET A 1 -22.85 -6.03 -9.52
C MET A 1 -21.75 -5.09 -9.96
N GLU A 2 -22.06 -4.12 -10.82
CA GLU A 2 -21.07 -3.20 -11.37
C GLU A 2 -20.92 -1.99 -10.43
N VAL A 3 -19.71 -1.81 -9.87
CA VAL A 3 -19.39 -0.70 -8.97
C VAL A 3 -18.87 0.46 -9.82
N SER A 4 -19.39 1.67 -9.61
CA SER A 4 -18.95 2.84 -10.40
C SER A 4 -17.46 3.16 -10.16
N LEU A 5 -16.73 3.58 -11.19
CA LEU A 5 -15.32 3.99 -11.05
C LEU A 5 -15.15 5.14 -10.04
N SER A 6 -16.15 6.01 -9.93
CA SER A 6 -16.15 7.10 -8.94
C SER A 6 -16.14 6.58 -7.50
N TYR A 7 -16.88 5.51 -7.21
CA TYR A 7 -16.88 4.88 -5.89
C TYR A 7 -15.60 4.10 -5.64
N VAL A 8 -15.09 3.38 -6.65
CA VAL A 8 -13.77 2.71 -6.57
C VAL A 8 -12.68 3.72 -6.20
N ARG A 9 -12.63 4.86 -6.89
CA ARG A 9 -11.66 5.93 -6.60
C ARG A 9 -11.77 6.40 -5.15
N ARG A 10 -13.00 6.68 -4.68
CA ARG A 10 -13.24 7.14 -3.30
C ARG A 10 -12.75 6.15 -2.25
N VAL A 11 -13.10 4.87 -2.39
CA VAL A 11 -12.65 3.82 -1.47
C VAL A 11 -11.13 3.70 -1.45
N LEU A 12 -10.50 3.80 -2.62
CA LEU A 12 -9.04 3.76 -2.72
C LEU A 12 -8.36 5.02 -2.17
N ASP A 13 -8.94 6.21 -2.35
CA ASP A 13 -8.45 7.46 -1.78
C ASP A 13 -8.54 7.45 -0.24
N GLU A 14 -9.68 7.05 0.32
CA GLU A 14 -9.85 6.91 1.78
C GLU A 14 -8.86 5.90 2.38
N ALA A 15 -8.69 4.75 1.71
CA ALA A 15 -7.73 3.74 2.15
C ALA A 15 -6.29 4.24 2.02
N TYR A 16 -5.97 5.00 0.97
CA TYR A 16 -4.66 5.62 0.78
C TYR A 16 -4.36 6.57 1.96
N GLU A 17 -5.20 7.57 2.21
CA GLU A 17 -4.92 8.55 3.27
C GLU A 17 -4.74 7.87 4.63
N ARG A 18 -5.62 6.94 4.97
CA ARG A 18 -5.59 6.21 6.24
C ARG A 18 -4.36 5.31 6.41
N LEU A 19 -3.90 4.66 5.34
CA LEU A 19 -2.82 3.67 5.40
C LEU A 19 -1.43 4.25 5.08
N SER A 20 -1.35 5.52 4.67
CA SER A 20 -0.12 6.17 4.24
C SER A 20 1.03 6.10 5.27
N SER A 21 0.74 6.27 6.55
CA SER A 21 1.73 6.21 7.64
C SER A 21 2.19 4.76 7.90
N VAL A 22 1.26 3.81 7.92
CA VAL A 22 1.50 2.39 8.16
C VAL A 22 2.19 1.72 6.96
N TYR A 23 2.08 2.30 5.77
CA TYR A 23 2.82 1.83 4.61
C TYR A 23 4.33 1.80 4.85
N LEU A 24 4.87 2.79 5.57
CA LEU A 24 6.31 2.88 5.85
C LEU A 24 6.83 1.73 6.73
N SER A 25 6.00 1.16 7.62
CA SER A 25 6.41 0.02 8.44
C SER A 25 6.28 -1.32 7.71
N THR A 26 5.49 -1.36 6.63
CA THR A 26 5.17 -2.59 5.88
C THR A 26 5.81 -2.65 4.49
N SER A 27 6.63 -1.66 4.15
CA SER A 27 7.33 -1.55 2.86
C SER A 27 8.83 -1.35 3.05
N VAL A 28 9.61 -1.79 2.06
CA VAL A 28 11.03 -1.45 1.92
C VAL A 28 11.26 0.06 1.78
N LEU A 29 10.22 0.84 1.44
CA LEU A 29 10.30 2.31 1.48
C LEU A 29 10.65 2.84 2.89
N GLY A 30 10.30 2.13 3.96
CA GLY A 30 10.66 2.49 5.34
C GLY A 30 12.17 2.67 5.52
N PRO A 31 12.98 1.60 5.33
CA PRO A 31 14.45 1.71 5.30
C PRO A 31 14.98 2.75 4.31
N VAL A 32 14.34 2.89 3.13
CA VAL A 32 14.73 3.90 2.14
C VAL A 32 14.59 5.31 2.69
N ARG A 33 13.53 5.62 3.45
CA ARG A 33 13.32 6.92 4.08
C ARG A 33 14.19 7.14 5.32
N LEU A 34 14.37 6.11 6.13
CA LEU A 34 15.11 6.18 7.38
C LEU A 34 16.60 6.47 7.20
N TYR A 35 17.19 6.00 6.09
CA TYR A 35 18.57 6.30 5.75
C TYR A 35 18.81 7.82 5.73
N SER A 36 19.95 8.30 6.21
CA SER A 36 20.32 9.71 6.19
C SER A 36 21.36 9.97 5.10
N ALA A 37 20.89 9.93 3.84
CA ALA A 37 21.75 10.10 2.67
C ALA A 37 22.53 11.42 2.68
N LYS A 38 23.81 11.38 2.29
CA LYS A 38 24.69 12.57 2.26
C LYS A 38 24.44 13.47 1.05
N SER A 39 23.78 12.96 0.02
CA SER A 39 23.41 13.70 -1.21
C SER A 39 22.14 13.12 -1.83
N VAL A 40 21.59 13.82 -2.84
CA VAL A 40 20.47 13.29 -3.64
C VAL A 40 20.89 12.02 -4.38
N GLU A 41 22.08 12.01 -4.99
CA GLU A 41 22.63 10.86 -5.69
C GLU A 41 22.78 9.63 -4.78
N ASP A 42 23.27 9.84 -3.55
CA ASP A 42 23.38 8.79 -2.54
C ASP A 42 22.01 8.19 -2.19
N ARG A 43 20.97 9.03 -2.11
CA ARG A 43 19.59 8.57 -1.93
C ARG A 43 19.07 7.80 -3.14
N GLU A 44 19.37 8.24 -4.35
CA GLU A 44 18.92 7.60 -5.60
C GLU A 44 19.46 6.17 -5.71
N PHE A 45 20.77 5.98 -5.54
CA PHE A 45 21.39 4.65 -5.60
C PHE A 45 20.95 3.75 -4.46
N TRP A 46 20.79 4.29 -3.24
CA TRP A 46 20.23 3.55 -2.10
C TRP A 46 18.80 3.06 -2.40
N ALA A 47 17.94 3.95 -2.91
CA ALA A 47 16.57 3.62 -3.25
C ALA A 47 16.49 2.56 -4.37
N LEU A 48 17.35 2.66 -5.41
CA LEU A 48 17.43 1.66 -6.46
C LEU A 48 17.89 0.31 -5.92
N PHE A 49 18.95 0.28 -5.10
CA PHE A 49 19.43 -0.94 -4.45
C PHE A 49 18.32 -1.62 -3.64
N CYS A 50 17.64 -0.86 -2.76
CA CYS A 50 16.54 -1.36 -1.95
C CYS A 50 15.39 -1.93 -2.80
N ALA A 51 15.02 -1.27 -3.89
CA ALA A 51 14.00 -1.77 -4.81
C ALA A 51 14.45 -3.06 -5.53
N LEU A 52 15.72 -3.15 -5.93
CA LEU A 52 16.27 -4.32 -6.63
C LEU A 52 16.34 -5.57 -5.73
N VAL A 53 16.55 -5.42 -4.43
CA VAL A 53 16.52 -6.54 -3.47
C VAL A 53 15.12 -6.90 -2.97
N ASP A 54 14.08 -6.11 -3.30
CA ASP A 54 12.69 -6.35 -2.89
C ASP A 54 11.98 -7.43 -3.75
N PHE A 55 12.38 -8.68 -3.57
CA PHE A 55 11.71 -9.83 -4.18
C PHE A 55 11.89 -11.13 -3.40
N GLN A 56 10.84 -11.96 -3.37
CA GLN A 56 10.87 -13.34 -2.88
C GLN A 56 11.42 -13.52 -1.44
N VAL A 57 11.40 -12.45 -0.64
CA VAL A 57 11.82 -12.42 0.75
C VAL A 57 10.75 -11.65 1.55
N PRO A 58 10.38 -12.08 2.77
CA PRO A 58 9.43 -11.35 3.59
C PRO A 58 9.90 -9.92 3.89
N VAL A 59 9.08 -8.93 3.55
CA VAL A 59 9.43 -7.51 3.73
C VAL A 59 9.57 -7.15 5.20
N VAL A 60 8.51 -7.40 5.98
CA VAL A 60 8.43 -6.94 7.38
C VAL A 60 9.44 -7.64 8.30
N SER A 61 9.60 -8.95 8.16
CA SER A 61 10.41 -9.75 9.09
C SER A 61 11.86 -9.97 8.66
N VAL A 62 12.22 -9.62 7.43
CA VAL A 62 13.57 -9.83 6.88
C VAL A 62 14.11 -8.57 6.20
N LEU A 63 13.52 -8.10 5.10
CA LEU A 63 14.11 -7.01 4.32
C LEU A 63 14.17 -5.69 5.10
N ASN A 64 13.08 -5.30 5.77
CA ASN A 64 13.04 -4.06 6.54
C ASN A 64 14.10 -4.02 7.65
N PRO A 65 14.16 -4.98 8.60
CA PRO A 65 15.17 -4.94 9.64
C PRO A 65 16.60 -5.09 9.08
N MET A 66 16.80 -5.88 8.02
CA MET A 66 18.12 -6.02 7.39
C MET A 66 18.59 -4.71 6.74
N LEU A 67 17.76 -4.07 5.92
CA LEU A 67 18.14 -2.84 5.23
C LEU A 67 18.29 -1.67 6.21
N THR A 68 17.47 -1.61 7.26
CA THR A 68 17.66 -0.64 8.35
C THR A 68 18.97 -0.89 9.09
N GLY A 69 19.33 -2.15 9.38
CA GLY A 69 20.60 -2.49 10.03
C GLY A 69 21.81 -2.12 9.16
N LEU A 70 21.72 -2.32 7.84
CA LEU A 70 22.73 -1.88 6.89
C LEU A 70 22.88 -0.35 6.88
N ALA A 71 21.77 0.38 6.72
CA ALA A 71 21.76 1.84 6.75
C ALA A 71 22.39 2.40 8.04
N GLN A 72 21.97 1.89 9.20
CA GLN A 72 22.51 2.30 10.50
C GLN A 72 23.99 1.94 10.67
N HIS A 73 24.46 0.85 10.09
CA HIS A 73 25.88 0.49 10.14
C HIS A 73 26.72 1.44 9.28
N VAL A 74 26.26 1.75 8.06
CA VAL A 74 26.89 2.75 7.18
C VAL A 74 26.96 4.10 7.86
N GLU A 75 25.85 4.59 8.42
CA GLU A 75 25.77 5.88 9.11
C GLU A 75 26.67 5.95 10.34
N ARG A 76 26.68 4.92 11.19
CA ARG A 76 27.53 4.88 12.40
C ARG A 76 29.02 4.92 12.09
N ARG A 77 29.43 4.42 10.93
CA ARG A 77 30.82 4.51 10.44
C ARG A 77 31.14 5.86 9.78
N GLY A 78 30.18 6.78 9.73
CA GLY A 78 30.32 8.05 9.03
C GLY A 78 30.41 7.88 7.51
N LEU A 79 29.94 6.74 6.97
CA LEU A 79 29.94 6.43 5.54
C LEU A 79 28.62 6.85 4.89
N SER A 80 28.60 6.82 3.56
CA SER A 80 27.45 6.91 2.68
C SER A 80 27.31 5.61 1.88
N PHE A 81 26.16 5.39 1.25
CA PHE A 81 25.98 4.25 0.35
C PHE A 81 26.86 4.40 -0.90
N LEU A 82 27.11 5.62 -1.35
CA LEU A 82 28.10 5.89 -2.41
C LEU A 82 29.52 5.43 -2.03
N ASP A 83 29.94 5.54 -0.77
CA ASP A 83 31.25 5.02 -0.35
C ASP A 83 31.36 3.50 -0.62
N LEU A 84 30.26 2.77 -0.40
CA LEU A 84 30.16 1.33 -0.74
C LEU A 84 30.11 1.12 -2.26
N VAL A 85 29.50 2.03 -3.03
CA VAL A 85 29.53 1.98 -4.50
C VAL A 85 30.96 2.14 -5.03
N HIS A 86 31.73 3.06 -4.46
CA HIS A 86 33.08 3.39 -4.95
C HIS A 86 34.14 2.35 -4.55
N ASP A 87 34.02 1.76 -3.36
CA ASP A 87 34.94 0.77 -2.83
C ASP A 87 34.27 -0.61 -2.60
N THR A 88 34.56 -1.54 -3.52
CA THR A 88 34.03 -2.90 -3.47
C THR A 88 34.58 -3.74 -2.31
N GLY A 89 35.78 -3.42 -1.82
CA GLY A 89 36.38 -4.08 -0.65
C GLY A 89 35.62 -3.68 0.61
N LEU A 90 35.43 -2.37 0.81
CA LEU A 90 34.61 -1.81 1.87
C LEU A 90 33.18 -2.32 1.81
N ALA A 91 32.58 -2.38 0.62
CA ALA A 91 31.24 -2.92 0.45
C ALA A 91 31.15 -4.38 0.92
N ALA A 92 32.09 -5.22 0.49
CA ALA A 92 32.09 -6.63 0.89
C ALA A 92 32.32 -6.82 2.39
N GLU A 93 33.15 -5.98 3.01
CA GLU A 93 33.34 -5.91 4.46
C GLU A 93 32.01 -5.55 5.16
N VAL A 94 31.45 -4.39 4.85
CA VAL A 94 30.19 -3.90 5.46
C VAL A 94 29.07 -4.93 5.30
N LEU A 95 28.88 -5.48 4.10
CA LEU A 95 27.84 -6.46 3.80
C LEU A 95 28.01 -7.78 4.57
N ARG A 96 29.19 -8.13 5.07
CA ARG A 96 29.41 -9.32 5.91
C ARG A 96 29.17 -9.04 7.39
N GLU A 97 29.25 -7.78 7.80
CA GLU A 97 29.49 -7.45 9.21
C GLU A 97 28.32 -6.79 9.92
N PHE A 98 27.48 -6.04 9.21
CA PHE A 98 26.37 -5.32 9.85
C PHE A 98 25.43 -6.28 10.58
N GLU A 99 24.88 -5.85 11.71
CA GLU A 99 23.97 -6.66 12.51
C GLU A 99 22.54 -6.17 12.35
N TRP A 100 21.59 -7.11 12.40
CA TRP A 100 20.16 -6.81 12.39
C TRP A 100 19.37 -7.90 13.11
N SER A 101 18.15 -7.58 13.55
CA SER A 101 17.31 -8.50 14.31
C SER A 101 16.15 -9.03 13.46
N SER A 102 16.04 -10.35 13.36
CA SER A 102 14.86 -11.03 12.82
C SER A 102 13.95 -11.50 13.97
N PRO A 103 12.69 -11.87 13.70
CA PRO A 103 11.85 -12.51 14.72
C PRO A 103 12.43 -13.81 15.31
N LYS A 104 13.43 -14.41 14.63
CA LYS A 104 14.12 -15.62 15.08
C LYS A 104 15.44 -15.34 15.83
N GLY A 105 15.74 -14.08 16.11
CA GLY A 105 16.98 -13.65 16.77
C GLY A 105 17.89 -12.80 15.89
N ARG A 106 19.04 -12.45 16.46
CA ARG A 106 20.08 -11.62 15.81
C ARG A 106 20.67 -12.32 14.59
N ARG A 107 20.98 -11.54 13.57
CA ARG A 107 21.63 -11.95 12.34
C ARG A 107 22.75 -10.99 12.01
N ARG A 108 23.72 -11.49 11.23
CA ARG A 108 24.89 -10.75 10.79
C ARG A 108 25.01 -10.85 9.27
N GLY A 109 25.32 -9.71 8.65
CA GLY A 109 25.51 -9.55 7.22
C GLY A 109 24.23 -9.61 6.40
N PHE A 110 24.42 -9.38 5.10
CA PHE A 110 23.39 -9.40 4.08
C PHE A 110 22.83 -10.81 3.95
N THR A 111 21.51 -10.93 3.98
CA THR A 111 20.79 -12.20 3.92
C THR A 111 19.70 -12.12 2.86
N HIS A 112 19.82 -12.93 1.82
CA HIS A 112 18.79 -13.04 0.80
C HIS A 112 18.68 -14.47 0.29
N ARG A 113 17.48 -14.90 -0.13
CA ARG A 113 17.22 -16.28 -0.55
C ARG A 113 17.98 -16.68 -1.83
N PHE A 114 18.18 -15.72 -2.72
CA PHE A 114 18.70 -15.94 -4.08
C PHE A 114 19.92 -15.08 -4.45
N VAL A 115 20.37 -14.22 -3.54
CA VAL A 115 21.37 -13.19 -3.83
C VAL A 115 22.46 -13.32 -2.79
N LYS A 116 23.70 -13.41 -3.25
CA LYS A 116 24.90 -13.48 -2.41
C LYS A 116 25.53 -12.09 -2.29
N ILE A 117 26.49 -11.96 -1.40
CA ILE A 117 27.23 -10.70 -1.21
C ILE A 117 27.98 -10.34 -2.50
N GLU A 118 28.53 -11.32 -3.19
CA GLU A 118 29.25 -11.13 -4.46
C GLU A 118 28.32 -10.54 -5.53
N ASP A 119 27.07 -11.00 -5.61
CA ASP A 119 26.06 -10.46 -6.53
C ASP A 119 25.72 -8.99 -6.23
N VAL A 120 25.77 -8.59 -4.95
CA VAL A 120 25.58 -7.19 -4.53
C VAL A 120 26.81 -6.36 -4.88
N VAL A 121 28.02 -6.86 -4.60
CA VAL A 121 29.26 -6.17 -4.95
C VAL A 121 29.39 -5.96 -6.46
N GLU A 122 28.98 -6.93 -7.27
CA GLU A 122 28.90 -6.77 -8.74
C GLU A 122 27.92 -5.67 -9.16
N LEU A 123 26.76 -5.58 -8.48
CA LEU A 123 25.79 -4.51 -8.71
C LEU A 123 26.38 -3.14 -8.35
N LEU A 124 27.04 -3.02 -7.21
CA LEU A 124 27.68 -1.78 -6.77
C LEU A 124 28.80 -1.35 -7.73
N ALA A 125 29.60 -2.29 -8.23
CA ALA A 125 30.58 -2.02 -9.27
C ALA A 125 29.93 -1.52 -10.58
N ALA A 126 28.72 -2.00 -10.91
CA ALA A 126 27.96 -1.49 -12.04
C ALA A 126 27.42 -0.07 -11.79
N PHE A 127 26.94 0.22 -10.59
CA PHE A 127 26.56 1.58 -10.19
C PHE A 127 27.73 2.56 -10.27
N ARG A 128 28.94 2.15 -9.84
CA ARG A 128 30.14 2.97 -9.95
C ARG A 128 30.47 3.34 -11.39
N ARG A 129 30.42 2.35 -12.30
CA ARG A 129 30.64 2.58 -13.73
C ARG A 129 29.54 3.47 -14.33
N PHE A 130 28.29 3.24 -13.93
CA PHE A 130 27.16 4.05 -14.35
C PHE A 130 27.34 5.52 -13.95
N GLY A 131 27.66 5.80 -12.69
CA GLY A 131 27.92 7.16 -12.20
C GLY A 131 29.10 7.82 -12.91
N GLY A 132 30.17 7.06 -13.19
CA GLY A 132 31.32 7.57 -13.95
C GLY A 132 31.00 7.94 -15.41
N LEU A 133 30.04 7.26 -16.04
CA LEU A 133 29.67 7.51 -17.45
C LEU A 133 28.54 8.55 -17.59
N TYR A 134 27.58 8.55 -16.68
CA TYR A 134 26.32 9.30 -16.82
C TYR A 134 26.10 10.34 -15.70
N GLY A 135 27.04 10.48 -14.77
CA GLY A 135 26.91 11.36 -13.61
C GLY A 135 26.00 10.74 -12.53
N SER A 136 24.69 10.94 -12.63
CA SER A 136 23.72 10.42 -11.65
C SER A 136 22.57 9.68 -12.32
N LEU A 137 21.84 8.86 -11.54
CA LEU A 137 20.59 8.24 -12.00
C LEU A 137 19.59 9.30 -12.44
N GLY A 138 19.41 10.36 -11.65
CA GLY A 138 18.48 11.45 -11.98
C GLY A 138 18.82 12.16 -13.29
N SER A 139 20.10 12.42 -13.57
CA SER A 139 20.53 13.10 -14.81
C SER A 139 20.27 12.24 -16.04
N PHE A 140 20.70 10.97 -16.01
CA PHE A 140 20.44 10.01 -17.07
C PHE A 140 18.95 9.83 -17.35
N VAL A 141 18.15 9.65 -16.30
CA VAL A 141 16.70 9.43 -16.41
C VAL A 141 16.01 10.69 -16.96
N LYS A 142 16.45 11.89 -16.58
CA LYS A 142 15.89 13.14 -17.10
C LYS A 142 16.10 13.28 -18.60
N GLU A 143 17.31 12.98 -19.08
CA GLU A 143 17.63 13.00 -20.51
C GLU A 143 16.84 11.92 -21.28
N SER A 144 16.80 10.70 -20.77
CA SER A 144 16.02 9.61 -21.35
C SER A 144 14.52 9.96 -21.43
N TYR A 145 13.94 10.50 -20.35
CA TYR A 145 12.54 10.90 -20.32
C TYR A 145 12.24 12.01 -21.35
N ALA A 146 13.14 12.96 -21.53
CA ALA A 146 13.00 14.00 -22.55
C ALA A 146 13.01 13.41 -23.98
N ARG A 147 13.84 12.40 -24.26
CA ARG A 147 13.85 11.69 -25.56
C ARG A 147 12.53 10.97 -25.84
N HIS A 148 11.89 10.45 -24.80
CA HIS A 148 10.63 9.71 -24.89
C HIS A 148 9.38 10.55 -24.65
N ALA A 149 9.50 11.88 -24.53
CA ALA A 149 8.39 12.76 -24.16
C ALA A 149 7.21 12.72 -25.16
N GLY A 150 7.47 12.39 -26.43
CA GLY A 150 6.45 12.23 -27.47
C GLY A 150 5.78 10.85 -27.52
N ASP A 151 6.27 9.87 -26.75
CA ASP A 151 5.73 8.52 -26.75
C ASP A 151 4.41 8.44 -25.97
N ARG A 152 3.56 7.48 -26.32
CA ARG A 152 2.29 7.25 -25.61
C ARG A 152 2.51 6.82 -24.15
N GLU A 153 3.56 6.05 -23.89
CA GLU A 153 3.94 5.58 -22.56
C GLU A 153 5.46 5.82 -22.37
N PRO A 154 5.89 7.06 -22.08
CA PRO A 154 7.31 7.44 -22.08
C PRO A 154 8.20 6.59 -21.17
N MET A 155 7.63 6.11 -20.06
CA MET A 155 8.36 5.29 -19.09
C MET A 155 8.77 3.92 -19.65
N GLU A 156 8.16 3.42 -20.73
CA GLU A 156 8.63 2.18 -21.37
C GLU A 156 10.03 2.35 -21.97
N GLY A 157 10.27 3.48 -22.65
CA GLY A 157 11.57 3.85 -23.18
C GLY A 157 12.59 4.10 -22.07
N VAL A 158 12.21 4.87 -21.05
CA VAL A 158 13.07 5.13 -19.88
C VAL A 158 13.50 3.85 -19.16
N LEU A 159 12.59 2.89 -19.01
CA LEU A 159 12.91 1.59 -18.41
C LEU A 159 13.88 0.78 -19.28
N ALA A 160 13.68 0.79 -20.60
CA ALA A 160 14.56 0.11 -21.53
C ALA A 160 15.97 0.72 -21.54
N ASP A 161 16.07 2.05 -21.59
CA ASP A 161 17.32 2.81 -21.53
C ASP A 161 18.08 2.55 -20.23
N LEU A 162 17.43 2.70 -19.07
CA LEU A 162 18.06 2.49 -17.78
C LEU A 162 18.54 1.04 -17.62
N LEU A 163 17.74 0.08 -18.08
CA LEU A 163 18.13 -1.33 -18.05
C LEU A 163 19.32 -1.60 -18.97
N GLY A 164 19.31 -1.05 -20.19
CA GLY A 164 20.42 -1.14 -21.15
C GLY A 164 21.72 -0.60 -20.55
N ALA A 165 21.66 0.65 -20.06
CA ALA A 165 22.81 1.33 -19.47
C ALA A 165 23.37 0.58 -18.25
N LEU A 166 22.53 0.08 -17.34
CA LEU A 166 22.98 -0.74 -16.21
C LEU A 166 23.67 -2.02 -16.66
N ARG A 167 23.18 -2.67 -17.72
CA ARG A 167 23.76 -3.91 -18.27
C ARG A 167 25.08 -3.66 -18.98
N GLU A 168 25.19 -2.59 -19.75
CA GLU A 168 26.43 -2.12 -20.37
C GLU A 168 27.49 -1.79 -19.32
N CYS A 169 27.06 -1.20 -18.20
CA CYS A 169 27.88 -0.98 -17.02
C CYS A 169 28.17 -2.28 -16.24
N GLY A 170 27.98 -3.47 -16.82
CA GLY A 170 28.32 -4.74 -16.20
C GLY A 170 27.32 -5.24 -15.16
N GLY A 171 26.07 -4.76 -15.19
CA GLY A 171 24.94 -5.24 -14.39
C GLY A 171 24.52 -6.67 -14.77
N ARG A 172 25.40 -7.65 -14.53
CA ARG A 172 25.18 -9.08 -14.76
C ARG A 172 24.61 -9.81 -13.53
N SER A 173 24.65 -9.15 -12.38
CA SER A 173 24.03 -9.59 -11.13
C SER A 173 22.58 -10.04 -11.34
N PRO A 174 22.10 -11.10 -10.65
CA PRO A 174 20.70 -11.54 -10.70
C PRO A 174 19.70 -10.45 -10.25
N LEU A 175 20.19 -9.40 -9.60
CA LEU A 175 19.40 -8.23 -9.22
C LEU A 175 18.94 -7.43 -10.45
N VAL A 176 19.74 -7.37 -11.52
CA VAL A 176 19.40 -6.64 -12.75
C VAL A 176 18.67 -7.58 -13.72
N PRO A 177 17.43 -7.25 -14.14
CA PRO A 177 16.70 -8.03 -15.13
C PRO A 177 17.49 -8.27 -16.42
N LYS A 178 17.26 -9.42 -17.07
CA LYS A 178 17.94 -9.75 -18.33
C LYS A 178 17.40 -8.99 -19.54
N GLY A 179 16.18 -8.45 -19.45
CA GLY A 179 15.54 -7.68 -20.51
C GLY A 179 14.23 -7.04 -20.04
N ALA A 180 13.66 -6.20 -20.90
CA ALA A 180 12.50 -5.37 -20.60
C ALA A 180 11.14 -6.08 -20.79
N GLY A 181 11.12 -7.37 -21.14
CA GLY A 181 9.88 -8.12 -21.38
C GLY A 181 9.11 -8.53 -20.12
N SER A 182 9.77 -8.53 -18.95
CA SER A 182 9.13 -8.85 -17.67
C SER A 182 8.26 -7.69 -17.16
N ALA A 183 7.51 -7.92 -16.07
CA ALA A 183 6.73 -6.85 -15.43
C ALA A 183 7.58 -5.72 -14.82
N LEU A 184 8.91 -5.89 -14.70
CA LEU A 184 9.84 -4.88 -14.16
C LEU A 184 9.40 -4.23 -12.83
N LYS A 185 8.63 -4.96 -11.99
CA LYS A 185 8.06 -4.50 -10.71
C LYS A 185 9.00 -3.62 -9.90
N ARG A 186 10.25 -4.07 -9.74
CA ARG A 186 11.28 -3.41 -8.93
C ARG A 186 11.66 -2.03 -9.47
N PHE A 187 11.77 -1.88 -10.79
CA PHE A 187 12.01 -0.57 -11.40
C PHE A 187 10.78 0.33 -11.33
N ASN A 188 9.59 -0.20 -11.62
CA ASN A 188 8.35 0.57 -11.50
C ASN A 188 8.13 1.08 -10.07
N LEU A 189 8.42 0.25 -9.07
CA LEU A 189 8.39 0.63 -7.65
C LEU A 189 9.41 1.73 -7.34
N PHE A 190 10.65 1.61 -7.84
CA PHE A 190 11.67 2.64 -7.73
C PHE A 190 11.19 3.97 -8.34
N PHE A 191 10.75 4.00 -9.60
CA PHE A 191 10.24 5.22 -10.23
C PHE A 191 9.08 5.84 -9.46
N ARG A 192 8.16 5.00 -8.95
CA ARG A 192 7.07 5.45 -8.08
C ARG A 192 7.60 6.19 -6.86
N TRP A 193 8.58 5.61 -6.16
CA TRP A 193 9.21 6.23 -4.98
C TRP A 193 9.88 7.56 -5.29
N LEU A 194 10.58 7.66 -6.42
CA LEU A 194 11.37 8.84 -6.73
C LEU A 194 10.50 9.99 -7.24
N VAL A 195 9.40 9.72 -7.95
CA VAL A 195 8.58 10.76 -8.60
C VAL A 195 7.45 11.26 -7.70
N ARG A 196 6.84 10.40 -6.87
CA ARG A 196 5.62 10.75 -6.13
C ARG A 196 5.92 11.43 -4.79
N PRO A 197 5.02 12.30 -4.30
CA PRO A 197 5.15 12.92 -2.99
C PRO A 197 4.90 11.90 -1.85
N TYR A 198 4.96 12.37 -0.61
CA TYR A 198 4.70 11.57 0.60
C TYR A 198 3.50 10.61 0.41
N PRO A 199 3.63 9.32 0.78
CA PRO A 199 4.73 8.71 1.56
C PRO A 199 6.01 8.40 0.75
N ASP A 200 5.95 8.53 -0.57
CA ASP A 200 7.11 8.37 -1.47
C ASP A 200 8.11 9.55 -1.28
N LEU A 201 9.26 9.53 -1.97
CA LEU A 201 10.38 10.47 -1.73
C LEU A 201 10.22 11.81 -2.45
N GLY A 202 9.68 11.81 -3.67
CA GLY A 202 9.45 13.03 -4.47
C GLY A 202 10.73 13.76 -4.91
N LEU A 203 11.81 13.03 -5.18
CA LEU A 203 13.08 13.60 -5.65
C LEU A 203 13.06 14.03 -7.12
N TRP A 204 12.23 13.40 -7.95
CA TRP A 204 12.19 13.59 -9.39
C TRP A 204 10.93 14.31 -9.85
N ALA A 205 10.94 15.64 -9.78
CA ALA A 205 9.84 16.49 -10.23
C ALA A 205 9.74 16.65 -11.76
N PHE A 206 10.69 16.09 -12.52
CA PHE A 206 10.74 16.23 -13.98
C PHE A 206 9.96 15.14 -14.75
N ILE A 207 9.45 14.12 -14.04
CA ILE A 207 8.57 13.09 -14.62
C ILE A 207 7.13 13.38 -14.19
N ASP A 208 6.20 13.45 -15.15
CA ASP A 208 4.77 13.49 -14.85
C ASP A 208 4.31 12.15 -14.25
N ARG A 209 3.67 12.19 -13.08
CA ARG A 209 3.09 11.02 -12.39
C ARG A 209 2.12 10.24 -13.26
N ARG A 210 1.44 10.90 -14.21
CA ARG A 210 0.52 10.28 -15.17
C ARG A 210 1.20 9.21 -16.04
N HIS A 211 2.51 9.32 -16.24
CA HIS A 211 3.30 8.42 -17.07
C HIS A 211 3.85 7.21 -16.29
N LEU A 212 3.75 7.21 -14.95
CA LEU A 212 4.24 6.10 -14.14
C LEU A 212 3.48 4.81 -14.43
N LEU A 213 4.21 3.69 -14.38
CA LEU A 213 3.69 2.35 -14.60
C LEU A 213 3.56 1.58 -13.29
N VAL A 214 2.54 0.73 -13.20
CA VAL A 214 2.23 -0.07 -12.01
C VAL A 214 3.33 -1.07 -11.66
N SER A 215 3.62 -1.26 -10.36
CA SER A 215 4.60 -2.25 -9.90
C SER A 215 3.98 -3.65 -9.79
N LEU A 216 3.63 -4.23 -10.94
CA LEU A 216 2.84 -5.46 -11.02
C LEU A 216 3.60 -6.70 -10.52
N ASP A 217 3.02 -7.38 -9.52
CA ASP A 217 3.43 -8.69 -9.05
C ASP A 217 2.24 -9.66 -8.93
N GLU A 218 2.50 -10.89 -8.48
CA GLU A 218 1.49 -11.94 -8.30
C GLU A 218 0.42 -11.57 -7.25
N GLY A 219 0.79 -10.77 -6.24
CA GLY A 219 -0.13 -10.24 -5.23
C GLY A 219 -1.12 -9.26 -5.87
N LEU A 220 -0.59 -8.25 -6.54
CA LEU A 220 -1.38 -7.24 -7.21
C LEU A 220 -2.23 -7.84 -8.34
N ARG A 221 -1.68 -8.73 -9.15
CA ARG A 221 -2.43 -9.47 -10.19
C ARG A 221 -3.66 -10.18 -9.61
N ARG A 222 -3.49 -10.87 -8.47
CA ARG A 222 -4.60 -11.55 -7.78
C ARG A 222 -5.63 -10.55 -7.27
N VAL A 223 -5.20 -9.42 -6.73
CA VAL A 223 -6.10 -8.36 -6.25
C VAL A 223 -6.88 -7.74 -7.41
N LEU A 224 -6.24 -7.44 -8.53
CA LEU A 224 -6.90 -6.90 -9.73
C LEU A 224 -7.97 -7.87 -10.26
N ALA A 225 -7.65 -9.15 -10.35
CA ALA A 225 -8.59 -10.18 -10.80
C ALA A 225 -9.79 -10.31 -9.84
N ARG A 226 -9.54 -10.35 -8.53
CA ARG A 226 -10.60 -10.56 -7.53
C ARG A 226 -11.45 -9.34 -7.26
N ALA A 227 -10.83 -8.18 -7.15
CA ALA A 227 -11.51 -6.96 -6.78
C ALA A 227 -12.25 -6.36 -7.98
N PHE A 228 -11.64 -6.42 -9.17
CA PHE A 228 -12.11 -5.68 -10.33
C PHE A 228 -12.38 -6.55 -11.57
N GLY A 229 -12.18 -7.87 -11.49
CA GLY A 229 -12.37 -8.77 -12.63
C GLY A 229 -11.30 -8.60 -13.71
N LEU A 230 -10.18 -7.93 -13.39
CA LEU A 230 -9.12 -7.62 -14.36
C LEU A 230 -8.02 -8.68 -14.33
N HIS A 231 -7.99 -9.53 -15.35
CA HIS A 231 -7.04 -10.63 -15.48
C HIS A 231 -5.87 -10.23 -16.38
N VAL A 232 -4.71 -9.97 -15.77
CA VAL A 232 -3.50 -9.56 -16.50
C VAL A 232 -2.39 -10.62 -16.45
N PRO A 233 -1.55 -10.76 -17.49
CA PRO A 233 -0.32 -11.57 -17.42
C PRO A 233 0.76 -10.91 -16.55
N LEU A 234 1.73 -11.68 -16.03
CA LEU A 234 2.91 -11.14 -15.33
C LEU A 234 4.05 -10.78 -16.31
N ASP A 235 3.73 -9.92 -17.27
CA ASP A 235 4.68 -9.41 -18.25
C ASP A 235 4.45 -7.90 -18.48
N ARG A 236 5.24 -7.31 -19.39
CA ARG A 236 5.08 -5.92 -19.81
C ARG A 236 3.64 -5.58 -20.23
N ARG A 237 2.92 -6.47 -20.93
CA ARG A 237 1.55 -6.19 -21.38
C ARG A 237 0.60 -6.07 -20.20
N GLY A 238 0.76 -6.93 -19.20
CA GLY A 238 -0.06 -6.87 -18.00
C GLY A 238 0.18 -5.60 -17.18
N VAL A 239 1.41 -5.09 -17.13
CA VAL A 239 1.72 -3.78 -16.52
C VAL A 239 0.93 -2.67 -17.21
N LEU A 240 0.96 -2.63 -18.55
CA LEU A 240 0.24 -1.60 -19.31
C LEU A 240 -1.28 -1.73 -19.14
N GLU A 241 -1.81 -2.95 -19.13
CA GLU A 241 -3.24 -3.18 -18.93
C GLU A 241 -3.71 -2.76 -17.54
N ALA A 242 -2.97 -3.15 -16.49
CA ALA A 242 -3.22 -2.71 -15.13
C ALA A 242 -3.12 -1.19 -15.00
N THR A 243 -2.10 -0.57 -15.61
CA THR A 243 -1.90 0.88 -15.59
C THR A 243 -3.06 1.60 -16.28
N ARG A 244 -3.51 1.13 -17.45
CA ARG A 244 -4.68 1.69 -18.15
C ARG A 244 -5.95 1.60 -17.32
N PHE A 245 -6.17 0.49 -16.61
CA PHE A 245 -7.31 0.38 -15.69
C PHE A 245 -7.22 1.42 -14.58
N LEU A 246 -6.09 1.51 -13.88
CA LEU A 246 -5.94 2.47 -12.78
C LEU A 246 -5.93 3.92 -13.26
N ARG A 247 -5.52 4.20 -14.51
CA ARG A 247 -5.66 5.51 -15.15
C ARG A 247 -7.11 5.92 -15.35
N ARG A 248 -8.04 4.97 -15.56
CA ARG A 248 -9.49 5.27 -15.55
C ARG A 248 -10.01 5.60 -14.15
N VAL A 249 -9.36 5.08 -13.11
CA VAL A 249 -9.71 5.38 -11.71
C VAL A 249 -9.14 6.74 -11.31
N ASN A 250 -7.86 6.97 -11.57
CA ASN A 250 -7.16 8.23 -11.32
C ASN A 250 -6.23 8.58 -12.50
N PRO A 251 -6.65 9.48 -13.41
CA PRO A 251 -5.87 9.83 -14.59
C PRO A 251 -4.59 10.58 -14.26
N GLU A 252 -4.57 11.30 -13.13
CA GLU A 252 -3.46 12.16 -12.70
C GLU A 252 -2.30 11.38 -12.06
N ASP A 253 -2.60 10.22 -11.49
CA ASP A 253 -1.64 9.40 -10.76
C ASP A 253 -2.12 7.94 -10.76
N PRO A 254 -1.94 7.21 -11.88
CA PRO A 254 -2.45 5.83 -12.03
C PRO A 254 -1.79 4.84 -11.07
N VAL A 255 -0.64 5.18 -10.50
CA VAL A 255 0.08 4.33 -9.55
C VAL A 255 -0.18 4.73 -8.09
N LYS A 256 -1.09 5.70 -7.84
CA LYS A 256 -1.40 6.20 -6.49
C LYS A 256 -1.68 5.08 -5.49
N TYR A 257 -2.47 4.12 -5.94
CA TYR A 257 -3.03 3.07 -5.09
C TYR A 257 -2.17 1.81 -5.03
N ASP A 258 -0.97 1.83 -5.61
CA ASP A 258 -0.10 0.66 -5.69
C ASP A 258 0.16 0.02 -4.31
N TYR A 259 0.40 0.81 -3.26
CA TYR A 259 0.56 0.25 -1.92
C TYR A 259 -0.75 -0.22 -1.29
N VAL A 260 -1.88 0.45 -1.53
CA VAL A 260 -3.18 0.01 -1.00
C VAL A 260 -3.52 -1.36 -1.57
N LEU A 261 -3.30 -1.54 -2.87
CA LEU A 261 -3.61 -2.78 -3.59
C LEU A 261 -2.62 -3.90 -3.29
N SER A 262 -1.33 -3.62 -3.11
CA SER A 262 -0.33 -4.64 -2.76
C SER A 262 -0.40 -5.04 -1.28
N ARG A 263 -0.68 -4.09 -0.37
CA ARG A 263 -0.73 -4.32 1.08
C ARG A 263 -1.71 -5.41 1.48
N VAL A 264 -2.89 -5.51 0.86
CA VAL A 264 -3.87 -6.55 1.20
C VAL A 264 -3.34 -7.97 0.94
N SER A 265 -2.40 -8.13 0.02
CA SER A 265 -1.69 -9.39 -0.20
C SER A 265 -0.57 -9.61 0.83
N ILE A 266 0.18 -8.57 1.15
CA ILE A 266 1.29 -8.60 2.12
C ILE A 266 0.80 -8.94 3.52
N MET A 267 -0.30 -8.32 3.94
CA MET A 267 -0.94 -8.51 5.25
C MET A 267 -1.74 -9.82 5.35
N GLY A 268 -1.90 -10.55 4.24
CA GLY A 268 -2.64 -11.82 4.22
C GLY A 268 -4.17 -11.68 4.17
N TYR A 269 -4.72 -10.46 4.07
CA TYR A 269 -6.16 -10.26 3.91
C TYR A 269 -6.71 -10.89 2.63
N CYS A 270 -5.98 -10.74 1.51
CA CYS A 270 -6.27 -11.39 0.23
C CYS A 270 -5.35 -12.61 0.03
N ALA A 271 -5.63 -13.68 0.77
CA ALA A 271 -4.88 -14.93 0.76
C ALA A 271 -4.95 -15.63 -0.62
N ARG A 272 -3.97 -16.50 -0.92
CA ARG A 272 -3.98 -17.28 -2.19
C ARG A 272 -5.23 -18.15 -2.31
N ASP A 273 -5.59 -18.83 -1.23
CA ASP A 273 -6.90 -19.47 -1.09
C ASP A 273 -7.93 -18.41 -0.68
N LEU A 274 -8.97 -18.23 -1.51
CA LEU A 274 -10.02 -17.26 -1.23
C LEU A 274 -10.79 -17.59 0.06
N ALA A 275 -10.94 -18.87 0.40
CA ALA A 275 -11.64 -19.30 1.62
C ALA A 275 -10.91 -18.86 2.90
N ARG A 276 -9.60 -18.62 2.81
CA ARG A 276 -8.76 -18.14 3.92
C ARG A 276 -8.62 -16.62 3.97
N SER A 277 -9.30 -15.88 3.08
CA SER A 277 -9.19 -14.42 3.00
C SER A 277 -10.00 -13.74 4.11
N GLN A 278 -9.41 -12.75 4.78
CA GLN A 278 -10.05 -11.98 5.84
C GLN A 278 -10.76 -10.75 5.24
N CYS A 279 -11.89 -10.98 4.58
CA CYS A 279 -12.57 -9.93 3.82
C CYS A 279 -13.05 -8.76 4.69
N CYS A 280 -13.49 -9.01 5.93
CA CYS A 280 -13.88 -7.98 6.89
C CYS A 280 -12.74 -7.03 7.27
N MET A 281 -11.48 -7.42 7.08
CA MET A 281 -10.29 -6.59 7.33
C MET A 281 -9.64 -6.09 6.04
N CYS A 282 -10.21 -6.38 4.88
CA CYS A 282 -9.68 -5.91 3.61
C CYS A 282 -10.23 -4.52 3.28
N PRO A 283 -9.40 -3.46 3.14
CA PRO A 283 -9.86 -2.11 2.80
C PRO A 283 -10.60 -2.02 1.45
N LEU A 284 -10.47 -3.05 0.61
CA LEU A 284 -11.12 -3.13 -0.70
C LEU A 284 -12.47 -3.87 -0.66
N ALA A 285 -12.91 -4.35 0.50
CA ALA A 285 -14.03 -5.29 0.60
C ALA A 285 -15.32 -4.77 -0.04
N SER A 286 -15.63 -3.48 0.12
CA SER A 286 -16.83 -2.84 -0.42
C SER A 286 -16.84 -2.69 -1.95
N VAL A 287 -15.68 -2.79 -2.60
CA VAL A 287 -15.54 -2.70 -4.07
C VAL A 287 -15.10 -4.00 -4.71
N CYS A 288 -14.84 -5.04 -3.91
CA CYS A 288 -14.26 -6.28 -4.37
C CYS A 288 -15.34 -7.26 -4.84
N LEU A 289 -15.29 -7.64 -6.12
CA LEU A 289 -16.21 -8.61 -6.73
C LEU A 289 -16.15 -10.01 -6.09
N SER A 290 -15.03 -10.36 -5.46
CA SER A 290 -14.83 -11.65 -4.78
C SER A 290 -14.94 -11.59 -3.26
N SER A 291 -15.37 -10.46 -2.69
CA SER A 291 -15.50 -10.34 -1.23
C SER A 291 -16.51 -11.35 -0.68
N ARG A 292 -16.17 -11.96 0.45
CA ARG A 292 -17.04 -12.86 1.21
C ARG A 292 -17.42 -12.21 2.53
N LEU A 293 -17.92 -10.97 2.47
CA LEU A 293 -18.48 -10.32 3.64
C LEU A 293 -19.66 -11.15 4.18
N PRO A 294 -19.96 -11.07 5.48
CA PRO A 294 -21.11 -11.73 6.10
C PRO A 294 -22.40 -11.53 5.30
N LYS A 295 -23.32 -12.50 5.38
CA LYS A 295 -24.61 -12.40 4.72
C LYS A 295 -25.33 -11.12 5.18
N GLN A 296 -25.85 -10.39 4.20
CA GLN A 296 -26.65 -9.20 4.45
C GLN A 296 -27.92 -9.62 5.20
N VAL A 297 -28.17 -9.02 6.36
CA VAL A 297 -29.37 -9.28 7.15
C VAL A 297 -30.48 -8.38 6.59
N GLU A 298 -31.62 -8.97 6.21
CA GLU A 298 -32.78 -8.22 5.77
C GLU A 298 -33.24 -7.25 6.86
N ALA A 299 -33.91 -6.17 6.45
CA ALA A 299 -34.40 -5.16 7.38
C ALA A 299 -35.20 -5.82 8.52
N ARG A 300 -34.72 -5.64 9.75
CA ARG A 300 -35.40 -6.05 10.97
C ARG A 300 -35.47 -4.85 11.92
N PRO A 301 -36.50 -4.76 12.77
CA PRO A 301 -36.50 -3.79 13.84
C PRO A 301 -35.32 -4.02 14.79
N LEU A 302 -34.84 -2.95 15.40
CA LEU A 302 -33.87 -3.01 16.48
C LEU A 302 -34.42 -3.86 17.63
N SER A 303 -33.61 -4.77 18.15
CA SER A 303 -33.92 -5.45 19.39
C SER A 303 -33.92 -4.46 20.55
N LYS A 304 -34.61 -4.79 21.65
CA LYS A 304 -34.61 -3.95 22.86
C LYS A 304 -33.20 -3.63 23.35
N GLY A 305 -32.29 -4.60 23.28
CA GLY A 305 -30.89 -4.41 23.71
C GLY A 305 -30.11 -3.48 22.79
N GLU A 306 -30.28 -3.59 21.47
CA GLU A 306 -29.65 -2.66 20.51
C GLU A 306 -30.21 -1.24 20.68
N MET A 307 -31.53 -1.09 20.87
CA MET A 307 -32.15 0.20 21.14
C MET A 307 -31.62 0.84 22.42
N GLU A 308 -31.51 0.10 23.52
CA GLU A 308 -30.94 0.59 24.79
C GLU A 308 -29.47 1.06 24.63
N ILE A 309 -28.66 0.34 23.84
CA ILE A 309 -27.28 0.74 23.53
C ILE A 309 -27.27 2.07 22.77
N LEU A 310 -28.10 2.20 21.75
CA LEU A 310 -28.18 3.40 20.93
C LEU A 310 -28.68 4.61 21.73
N GLU A 311 -29.67 4.43 22.60
CA GLU A 311 -30.15 5.49 23.49
C GLU A 311 -29.07 5.95 24.48
N ASP A 312 -28.30 5.03 25.07
CA ASP A 312 -27.18 5.40 25.94
C ASP A 312 -26.11 6.17 25.16
N PHE A 313 -25.80 5.77 23.92
CA PHE A 313 -24.90 6.51 23.04
C PHE A 313 -25.40 7.93 22.78
N LEU A 314 -26.68 8.08 22.42
CA LEU A 314 -27.29 9.39 22.16
C LEU A 314 -27.39 10.25 23.42
N ARG A 315 -27.49 9.66 24.61
CA ARG A 315 -27.38 10.43 25.86
C ARG A 315 -25.97 10.99 26.09
N LEU A 316 -24.93 10.26 25.68
CA LEU A 316 -23.54 10.69 25.84
C LEU A 316 -23.05 11.64 24.74
N ARG A 317 -23.52 11.44 23.50
CA ARG A 317 -22.98 12.09 22.29
C ARG A 317 -24.05 12.74 21.41
N GLY A 318 -25.33 12.70 21.81
CA GLY A 318 -26.45 13.20 21.00
C GLY A 318 -26.34 14.67 20.65
N GLU A 319 -25.70 15.48 21.49
CA GLU A 319 -25.45 16.90 21.19
C GLU A 319 -24.56 17.12 19.97
N ASP A 320 -23.80 16.12 19.52
CA ASP A 320 -22.97 16.21 18.30
C ASP A 320 -23.81 16.08 17.02
N PHE A 321 -25.06 15.61 17.13
CA PHE A 321 -25.91 15.25 16.00
C PHE A 321 -27.16 16.13 15.94
N ASP A 322 -27.47 16.63 14.75
CA ASP A 322 -28.66 17.45 14.47
C ASP A 322 -29.77 16.63 13.78
N ARG A 323 -29.46 15.43 13.29
CA ARG A 323 -30.46 14.47 12.80
C ARG A 323 -30.08 13.04 13.14
N VAL A 324 -31.06 12.29 13.65
CA VAL A 324 -30.96 10.87 13.98
C VAL A 324 -32.16 10.16 13.37
N VAL A 325 -31.91 9.12 12.57
CA VAL A 325 -32.95 8.25 12.01
C VAL A 325 -32.59 6.83 12.37
N THR A 326 -33.40 6.18 13.20
CA THR A 326 -33.27 4.75 13.52
C THR A 326 -33.85 3.90 12.40
N GLU A 327 -33.36 2.68 12.25
CA GLU A 327 -33.87 1.70 11.27
C GLU A 327 -33.91 2.30 9.84
N TYR A 328 -32.78 2.90 9.43
CA TYR A 328 -32.69 3.63 8.17
C TYR A 328 -32.73 2.67 6.96
N PRO A 329 -33.70 2.81 6.04
CA PRO A 329 -33.87 1.89 4.93
C PRO A 329 -32.77 2.04 3.87
N LEU A 330 -32.21 0.90 3.46
CA LEU A 330 -31.18 0.73 2.43
C LEU A 330 -31.67 -0.23 1.34
N GLY A 331 -32.89 -0.02 0.86
CA GLY A 331 -33.61 -0.93 -0.03
C GLY A 331 -34.30 -2.03 0.76
N ARG A 332 -33.96 -3.30 0.53
CA ARG A 332 -34.46 -4.46 1.31
C ARG A 332 -33.72 -4.68 2.64
N PHE A 333 -32.72 -3.84 2.91
CA PHE A 333 -31.88 -3.87 4.10
C PHE A 333 -32.16 -2.63 4.94
N SER A 334 -31.77 -2.66 6.21
CA SER A 334 -31.83 -1.49 7.09
C SER A 334 -30.50 -1.36 7.82
N ALA A 335 -29.98 -0.15 7.94
CA ALA A 335 -28.99 0.16 8.96
C ALA A 335 -29.69 0.45 10.28
N ASP A 336 -29.01 0.22 11.40
CA ASP A 336 -29.58 0.44 12.73
C ASP A 336 -29.85 1.92 12.98
N ALA A 337 -28.96 2.78 12.52
CA ALA A 337 -29.23 4.20 12.45
C ALA A 337 -28.46 4.91 11.33
N LEU A 338 -28.99 6.06 10.91
CA LEU A 338 -28.29 7.08 10.17
C LEU A 338 -28.22 8.34 11.03
N LEU A 339 -27.01 8.81 11.29
CA LEU A 339 -26.77 10.04 12.05
C LEU A 339 -26.20 11.11 11.12
N HIS A 340 -26.64 12.34 11.30
CA HIS A 340 -26.01 13.52 10.71
C HIS A 340 -25.36 14.31 11.84
N ALA A 341 -24.05 14.47 11.79
CA ALA A 341 -23.31 15.29 12.73
C ALA A 341 -23.37 16.76 12.32
N LYS A 342 -23.34 17.67 13.30
CA LYS A 342 -23.33 19.13 13.09
C LYS A 342 -22.20 19.61 12.16
N GLY A 343 -21.11 18.86 12.07
CA GLY A 343 -20.02 19.06 11.11
C GLY A 343 -20.28 18.54 9.68
N CYS A 344 -21.56 18.35 9.29
CA CYS A 344 -21.99 17.84 7.98
C CYS A 344 -21.41 16.46 7.60
N THR A 345 -21.11 15.63 8.61
CA THR A 345 -20.67 14.23 8.38
C THR A 345 -21.84 13.31 8.63
N GLU A 346 -22.15 12.45 7.66
CA GLU A 346 -23.15 11.38 7.84
C GLU A 346 -22.47 10.12 8.35
N TYR A 347 -23.14 9.43 9.26
CA TYR A 347 -22.72 8.17 9.83
C TYR A 347 -23.78 7.11 9.58
N VAL A 348 -23.35 5.97 9.03
CA VAL A 348 -24.17 4.76 8.97
C VAL A 348 -23.75 3.87 10.13
N VAL A 349 -24.71 3.54 10.98
CA VAL A 349 -24.46 2.92 12.29
C VAL A 349 -24.92 1.47 12.28
N GLU A 350 -24.06 0.61 12.81
CA GLU A 350 -24.38 -0.73 13.28
C GLU A 350 -24.33 -0.72 14.82
N VAL A 351 -25.32 -1.31 15.47
CA VAL A 351 -25.38 -1.45 16.92
C VAL A 351 -25.25 -2.92 17.27
N GLU A 352 -24.32 -3.24 18.16
CA GLU A 352 -24.06 -4.62 18.53
C GLU A 352 -23.68 -4.70 20.01
N ARG A 353 -24.00 -5.81 20.69
CA ARG A 353 -23.64 -5.94 22.10
C ARG A 353 -22.12 -6.00 22.30
N GLU A 354 -21.42 -6.82 21.51
CA GLU A 354 -19.97 -6.97 21.55
C GLU A 354 -19.39 -6.91 20.14
N LEU A 355 -18.38 -6.07 19.94
CA LEU A 355 -17.72 -5.89 18.64
C LEU A 355 -17.25 -7.25 18.10
N ASN A 356 -17.68 -7.58 16.89
CA ASN A 356 -17.34 -8.83 16.23
C ASN A 356 -17.18 -8.62 14.70
N TYR A 357 -16.64 -9.63 14.02
CA TYR A 357 -16.40 -9.56 12.57
C TYR A 357 -17.70 -9.48 11.74
N ALA A 358 -18.83 -9.93 12.28
CA ALA A 358 -20.13 -9.83 11.61
C ALA A 358 -20.57 -8.36 11.54
N ALA A 359 -20.54 -7.66 12.68
CA ALA A 359 -20.83 -6.22 12.78
C ALA A 359 -19.92 -5.37 11.87
N ILE A 360 -18.61 -5.68 11.85
CA ILE A 360 -17.66 -5.04 10.91
C ILE A 360 -18.09 -5.25 9.47
N GLY A 361 -18.49 -6.48 9.12
CA GLY A 361 -18.97 -6.80 7.78
C GLY A 361 -20.28 -6.09 7.40
N GLN A 362 -21.21 -5.94 8.34
CA GLN A 362 -22.44 -5.18 8.13
C GLN A 362 -22.15 -3.69 7.94
N ALA A 363 -21.35 -3.08 8.80
CA ALA A 363 -20.97 -1.67 8.67
C ALA A 363 -20.31 -1.35 7.31
N ILE A 364 -19.43 -2.23 6.81
CA ILE A 364 -18.83 -2.10 5.46
C ILE A 364 -19.92 -2.16 4.38
N THR A 365 -20.87 -3.08 4.53
CA THR A 365 -21.96 -3.30 3.58
C THR A 365 -22.92 -2.11 3.55
N TYR A 366 -23.33 -1.62 4.73
CA TYR A 366 -24.27 -0.51 4.87
C TYR A 366 -23.70 0.78 4.30
N ARG A 367 -22.40 1.06 4.51
CA ARG A 367 -21.72 2.19 3.84
C ARG A 367 -21.87 2.15 2.32
N TYR A 368 -21.67 0.98 1.72
CA TYR A 368 -21.80 0.82 0.28
C TYR A 368 -23.26 0.95 -0.20
N LEU A 369 -24.20 0.31 0.51
CA LEU A 369 -25.62 0.38 0.18
C LEU A 369 -26.16 1.80 0.32
N TYR A 370 -25.72 2.54 1.35
CA TYR A 370 -26.06 3.94 1.53
C TYR A 370 -25.60 4.76 0.33
N TYR A 371 -24.34 4.64 -0.09
CA TYR A 371 -23.85 5.33 -1.29
C TYR A 371 -24.65 4.97 -2.54
N ARG A 372 -25.00 3.70 -2.72
CA ARG A 372 -25.81 3.25 -3.87
C ARG A 372 -27.21 3.85 -3.85
N HIS A 373 -27.81 4.00 -2.67
CA HIS A 373 -29.18 4.49 -2.52
C HIS A 373 -29.25 6.03 -2.59
N SER A 374 -28.34 6.74 -1.94
CA SER A 374 -28.39 8.20 -1.77
C SER A 374 -27.44 8.97 -2.70
N GLY A 375 -26.42 8.30 -3.26
CA GLY A 375 -25.29 8.95 -3.93
C GLY A 375 -24.32 9.67 -2.98
N ARG A 376 -24.62 9.68 -1.67
CA ARG A 376 -23.87 10.38 -0.61
C ARG A 376 -22.92 9.43 0.09
N LEU A 377 -21.94 9.99 0.79
CA LEU A 377 -20.98 9.22 1.57
C LEU A 377 -21.36 9.29 3.05
N ALA A 378 -21.24 8.14 3.72
CA ALA A 378 -21.37 8.06 5.16
C ALA A 378 -20.14 7.33 5.73
N LYS A 379 -19.64 7.81 6.86
CA LYS A 379 -18.65 7.09 7.65
C LYS A 379 -19.34 5.90 8.34
N PRO A 380 -18.72 4.72 8.36
CA PRO A 380 -19.27 3.60 9.11
C PRO A 380 -18.95 3.76 10.60
N MET A 381 -19.93 3.53 11.45
CA MET A 381 -19.79 3.53 12.91
C MET A 381 -20.35 2.24 13.48
N ILE A 382 -19.67 1.67 14.48
CA ILE A 382 -20.18 0.58 15.30
C ILE A 382 -20.31 1.09 16.73
N VAL A 383 -21.52 1.03 17.28
CA VAL A 383 -21.80 1.36 18.68
C VAL A 383 -22.00 0.05 19.44
N CYS A 384 -21.25 -0.16 20.52
CA CYS A 384 -21.33 -1.42 21.25
C CYS A 384 -21.11 -1.28 22.76
N ARG A 385 -21.46 -2.31 23.54
CA ARG A 385 -21.19 -2.33 25.01
C ARG A 385 -19.76 -2.70 25.34
N LYS A 386 -19.13 -3.48 24.47
CA LYS A 386 -17.81 -4.05 24.71
C LYS A 386 -17.08 -4.17 23.38
N ALA A 387 -15.87 -3.63 23.31
CA ALA A 387 -14.98 -3.83 22.19
C ALA A 387 -13.61 -4.30 22.68
N SER A 388 -13.07 -5.34 22.04
CA SER A 388 -11.63 -5.60 22.18
C SER A 388 -10.88 -4.42 21.58
N ARG A 389 -9.96 -3.83 22.36
CA ARG A 389 -9.12 -2.73 21.92
C ARG A 389 -8.41 -3.03 20.60
N GLU A 390 -7.84 -4.23 20.48
CA GLU A 390 -7.13 -4.68 19.28
C GLU A 390 -8.04 -4.73 18.05
N LEU A 391 -9.27 -5.24 18.23
CA LEU A 391 -10.24 -5.36 17.15
C LEU A 391 -10.80 -3.99 16.74
N ALA A 392 -11.02 -3.10 17.70
CA ALA A 392 -11.46 -1.72 17.45
C ALA A 392 -10.39 -0.91 16.70
N GLU A 393 -9.14 -0.99 17.15
CA GLU A 393 -8.01 -0.35 16.47
C GLU A 393 -7.83 -0.91 15.04
N ALA A 394 -7.97 -2.22 14.85
CA ALA A 394 -7.92 -2.85 13.53
C ALA A 394 -9.10 -2.42 12.63
N ALA A 395 -10.32 -2.37 13.14
CA ALA A 395 -11.50 -1.91 12.39
C ALA A 395 -11.35 -0.45 11.94
N GLN A 396 -10.87 0.41 12.85
CA GLN A 396 -10.58 1.80 12.54
C GLN A 396 -9.47 1.92 11.49
N LEU A 397 -8.34 1.25 11.68
CA LEU A 397 -7.18 1.36 10.78
C LEU A 397 -7.44 0.74 9.41
N GLU A 398 -8.04 -0.45 9.35
CA GLU A 398 -8.19 -1.19 8.09
C GLU A 398 -9.44 -0.76 7.33
N GLN A 399 -10.55 -0.48 8.00
CA GLN A 399 -11.84 -0.17 7.36
C GLN A 399 -12.28 1.29 7.47
N GLY A 400 -11.67 2.06 8.37
CA GLY A 400 -12.13 3.41 8.71
C GLY A 400 -13.43 3.40 9.51
N ILE A 401 -13.70 2.33 10.26
CA ILE A 401 -14.91 2.20 11.09
C ILE A 401 -14.66 2.83 12.45
N GLU A 402 -15.47 3.84 12.79
CA GLU A 402 -15.49 4.43 14.12
C GLU A 402 -16.16 3.46 15.09
N VAL A 403 -15.39 2.95 16.06
CA VAL A 403 -15.92 2.05 17.09
C VAL A 403 -16.12 2.85 18.38
N VAL A 404 -17.37 2.90 18.85
CA VAL A 404 -17.75 3.59 20.08
C VAL A 404 -18.21 2.55 21.10
N GLU A 405 -17.43 2.41 22.18
CA GLU A 405 -17.84 1.61 23.34
C GLU A 405 -18.64 2.48 24.31
N VAL A 406 -19.84 2.00 24.66
CA VAL A 406 -20.81 2.72 25.49
C VAL A 406 -21.05 1.93 26.77
N PRO A 407 -20.59 2.43 27.93
CA PRO A 407 -20.80 1.75 29.20
C PRO A 407 -22.31 1.62 29.49
N ALA A 408 -22.70 0.54 30.17
CA ALA A 408 -24.06 0.43 30.69
C ALA A 408 -24.33 1.60 31.64
N ALA A 409 -25.46 2.28 31.47
CA ALA A 409 -25.88 3.30 32.43
C ALA A 409 -25.87 2.71 33.85
N GLN A 410 -25.14 3.34 34.76
CA GLN A 410 -25.28 3.06 36.19
C GLN A 410 -26.71 3.51 36.55
N ARG A 411 -27.59 2.54 36.78
CA ARG A 411 -28.97 2.80 37.21
C ARG A 411 -29.02 3.23 38.66
#